data_AF-A0AA49Q5E5-F1
#
_entry.id   AF-A0AA49Q5E5-F1
#
_cell.length_a   1.000
_cell.length_b   1.000
_cell.length_c   1.000
_cell.angle_alpha   90.00
_cell.angle_beta   90.00
_cell.angle_gamma   90.00
#
_symmetry.space_group_name_H-M   'P 1'
#
loop_
_entity.id
_entity.type
_entity.pdbx_description
1 polymer ?
#
loop_
_entity_poly.entity_id
_entity_poly.type
_entity_poly.pdbx_seq_one_letter_code
_entity_poly.pdbx_strand_id
1 'polypeptide(L)'
;MRKEKRQRLEAAGWKVGTAQDFLGLTDEEATLVAVRAELARVLKEARVERHWTQAQLASALGSSQSRVAKMEAADKSVSIDLLVRSLIVSGASGTKIGEAFATVGRKRPARKSA
;
A
#
# COMPACT_ATOMS: atom_id res chain seq x y z
N MET A 1 -0.15 -20.79 -1.44
CA MET A 1 -0.51 -21.60 -2.63
C MET A 1 -0.38 -23.06 -2.23
N ARG A 2 -1.27 -23.96 -2.66
CA ARG A 2 -1.14 -25.41 -2.38
C ARG A 2 0.13 -25.97 -3.05
N LYS A 3 0.85 -26.86 -2.37
CA LYS A 3 2.15 -27.41 -2.83
C LYS A 3 2.08 -28.06 -4.21
N GLU A 4 1.04 -28.84 -4.48
CA GLU A 4 0.82 -29.52 -5.76
C GLU A 4 0.70 -28.54 -6.95
N LYS A 5 -0.03 -27.44 -6.76
CA LYS A 5 -0.18 -26.40 -7.78
C LYS A 5 1.15 -25.74 -8.10
N ARG A 6 2.00 -25.52 -7.10
CA ARG A 6 3.35 -24.97 -7.27
C ARG A 6 4.21 -25.91 -8.12
N GLN A 7 4.28 -27.19 -7.76
CA GLN A 7 5.07 -28.20 -8.49
C GLN A 7 4.63 -28.34 -9.96
N ARG A 8 3.32 -28.35 -10.23
CA ARG A 8 2.79 -28.42 -11.60
C ARG A 8 3.21 -27.21 -12.45
N LEU A 9 3.20 -26.01 -11.85
CA LEU A 9 3.62 -24.78 -12.54
C LEU A 9 5.12 -24.78 -12.81
N GLU A 10 5.92 -25.17 -11.83
CA GLU A 10 7.38 -25.27 -11.97
C GLU A 10 7.79 -26.33 -13.01
N ALA A 11 7.14 -27.51 -13.02
CA ALA A 11 7.35 -28.54 -14.03
C ALA A 11 6.96 -28.09 -15.45
N ALA A 12 6.02 -27.16 -15.57
CA ALA A 12 5.64 -26.54 -16.83
C ALA A 12 6.52 -25.33 -17.21
N GLY A 13 7.64 -25.10 -16.52
CA GLY A 13 8.59 -24.03 -16.80
C GLY A 13 8.23 -22.66 -16.22
N TRP A 14 7.18 -22.55 -15.41
CA TRP A 14 6.80 -21.29 -14.78
C TRP A 14 7.62 -21.02 -13.52
N LYS A 15 8.14 -19.79 -13.37
CA LYS A 15 8.77 -19.32 -12.13
C LYS A 15 7.70 -18.91 -11.12
N VAL A 16 7.72 -19.51 -9.94
CA VAL A 16 6.83 -19.16 -8.82
C VAL A 16 7.64 -18.41 -7.76
N GLY A 17 7.21 -17.20 -7.41
CA GLY A 17 7.89 -16.36 -6.41
C GLY A 17 6.97 -15.26 -5.88
N THR A 18 7.54 -14.39 -5.05
CA THR A 18 6.88 -13.19 -4.54
C THR A 18 6.95 -12.04 -5.55
N ALA A 19 6.18 -10.97 -5.31
CA ALA A 19 6.30 -9.75 -6.11
C ALA A 19 7.69 -9.10 -5.97
N GLN A 20 8.31 -9.21 -4.78
CA GLN A 20 9.69 -8.78 -4.54
C GLN A 20 10.66 -9.55 -5.45
N ASP A 21 10.55 -10.88 -5.51
CA ASP A 21 11.39 -11.72 -6.39
C ASP A 21 11.21 -11.40 -7.87
N PHE A 22 9.97 -11.10 -8.28
CA PHE A 22 9.65 -10.76 -9.66
C PHE A 22 10.23 -9.40 -10.06
N LEU A 23 10.15 -8.42 -9.17
CA LEU A 23 10.64 -7.06 -9.40
C LEU A 23 12.14 -6.88 -9.08
N GLY A 24 12.78 -7.87 -8.46
CA GLY A 24 14.19 -7.83 -8.09
C GLY A 24 14.50 -6.78 -7.01
N LEU A 25 13.56 -6.53 -6.09
CA LEU A 25 13.69 -5.48 -5.08
C LEU A 25 14.57 -5.93 -3.93
N THR A 26 15.39 -5.01 -3.40
CA THR A 26 16.03 -5.22 -2.10
C THR A 26 14.98 -5.23 -0.98
N ASP A 27 15.35 -5.70 0.21
CA ASP A 27 14.45 -5.69 1.37
C ASP A 27 14.01 -4.26 1.72
N GLU A 28 14.91 -3.28 1.57
CA GLU A 28 14.62 -1.86 1.78
C GLU A 28 13.62 -1.32 0.74
N GLU A 29 13.80 -1.65 -0.53
CA GLU A 29 12.91 -1.22 -1.62
C GLU A 29 11.52 -1.85 -1.48
N ALA A 30 11.46 -3.15 -1.20
CA ALA A 30 10.21 -3.86 -0.95
C ALA A 30 9.46 -3.26 0.25
N THR A 31 10.19 -2.92 1.31
CA THR A 31 9.66 -2.22 2.50
C THR A 31 9.10 -0.85 2.12
N LEU A 32 9.84 -0.05 1.35
CA LEU A 32 9.40 1.28 0.95
C LEU A 32 8.13 1.24 0.07
N VAL A 33 8.05 0.28 -0.85
CA VAL A 33 6.87 0.04 -1.68
C VAL A 33 5.68 -0.37 -0.82
N ALA A 34 5.88 -1.26 0.16
CA ALA A 34 4.84 -1.67 1.08
C ALA A 34 4.33 -0.49 1.93
N VAL A 35 5.21 0.37 2.45
CA VAL A 35 4.83 1.58 3.19
C VAL A 35 3.97 2.52 2.34
N ARG A 36 4.37 2.77 1.08
CA ARG A 36 3.57 3.59 0.15
C ARG A 36 2.18 3.02 -0.08
N ALA A 37 2.09 1.70 -0.31
CA ALA A 37 0.82 1.02 -0.53
C ALA A 37 -0.09 1.10 0.71
N GLU A 38 0.46 0.91 1.91
CA GLU A 38 -0.30 0.99 3.15
C GLU A 38 -0.76 2.41 3.48
N LEU A 39 0.09 3.42 3.28
CA LEU A 39 -0.31 4.83 3.46
C LEU A 39 -1.47 5.20 2.53
N ALA A 40 -1.44 4.78 1.26
CA ALA A 40 -2.52 5.00 0.30
C ALA A 40 -3.82 4.30 0.72
N ARG A 41 -3.73 3.05 1.20
CA ARG A 41 -4.88 2.29 1.71
C ARG A 41 -5.51 2.99 2.92
N VAL A 42 -4.71 3.34 3.92
CA VAL A 42 -5.17 4.01 5.14
C VAL A 42 -5.78 5.37 4.81
N LEU A 43 -5.23 6.11 3.84
CA LEU A 43 -5.81 7.38 3.39
C LEU A 43 -7.22 7.20 2.83
N LYS A 44 -7.40 6.18 1.97
CA LYS A 44 -8.71 5.86 1.42
C LYS A 44 -9.71 5.49 2.51
N GLU A 45 -9.27 4.72 3.51
CA GLU A 45 -10.10 4.34 4.65
C GLU A 45 -10.50 5.55 5.50
N ALA A 46 -9.55 6.40 5.87
CA ALA A 46 -9.81 7.62 6.63
C ALA A 46 -10.80 8.54 5.89
N ARG A 47 -10.65 8.69 4.57
CA ARG A 47 -11.59 9.45 3.74
C ARG A 47 -13.00 8.84 3.76
N VAL A 48 -13.11 7.53 3.58
CA VAL A 48 -14.40 6.82 3.52
C VAL A 48 -15.11 6.84 4.87
N GLU A 49 -14.40 6.66 5.97
CA GLU A 49 -14.94 6.77 7.34
C GLU A 49 -15.47 8.16 7.66
N ARG A 50 -14.87 9.19 7.06
CA ARG A 50 -15.35 10.57 7.14
C ARG A 50 -16.48 10.89 6.15
N HIS A 51 -16.93 9.91 5.37
CA HIS A 51 -17.93 10.05 4.33
C HIS A 51 -17.59 11.11 3.27
N TRP A 52 -16.30 11.28 2.96
CA TRP A 52 -15.85 12.21 1.94
C TRP A 52 -15.69 11.55 0.57
N THR A 53 -16.06 12.26 -0.48
CA THR A 53 -15.64 11.95 -1.85
C THR A 53 -14.17 12.32 -2.07
N GLN A 54 -13.55 11.79 -3.12
CA GLN A 54 -12.19 12.20 -3.49
C GLN A 54 -12.09 13.71 -3.78
N ALA A 55 -13.16 14.33 -4.31
CA ALA A 55 -13.21 15.77 -4.56
C ALA A 55 -13.28 16.60 -3.27
N GLN A 56 -13.99 16.13 -2.25
CA GLN A 56 -14.03 16.79 -0.94
C GLN A 56 -12.66 16.75 -0.24
N LEU A 57 -11.99 15.59 -0.26
CA LEU A 57 -10.62 15.50 0.24
C LEU A 57 -9.66 16.40 -0.58
N ALA A 58 -9.84 16.46 -1.90
CA ALA A 58 -9.04 17.33 -2.75
C ALA A 58 -9.23 18.81 -2.39
N SER A 59 -10.47 19.23 -2.15
CA SER A 59 -10.79 20.60 -1.70
C SER A 59 -10.13 20.92 -0.37
N ALA A 60 -10.19 20.00 0.61
CA ALA A 60 -9.51 20.18 1.90
C ALA A 60 -7.98 20.27 1.77
N LEU A 61 -7.40 19.66 0.74
CA LEU A 61 -5.97 19.66 0.45
C LEU A 61 -5.49 20.82 -0.44
N GLY A 62 -6.40 21.63 -1.00
CA GLY A 62 -6.04 22.58 -2.07
C GLY A 62 -5.48 21.88 -3.31
N SER A 63 -6.02 20.70 -3.64
CA SER A 63 -5.52 19.80 -4.69
C SER A 63 -6.66 19.44 -5.67
N SER A 64 -6.33 18.68 -6.73
CA SER A 64 -7.33 18.14 -7.66
C SER A 64 -7.81 16.74 -7.25
N GLN A 65 -9.05 16.39 -7.64
CA GLN A 65 -9.60 15.04 -7.42
C GLN A 65 -8.74 13.96 -8.08
N SER A 66 -8.21 14.21 -9.28
CA SER A 66 -7.28 13.28 -9.95
C SER A 66 -6.00 13.05 -9.15
N ARG A 67 -5.47 14.09 -8.48
CA ARG A 67 -4.31 13.93 -7.58
C ARG A 67 -4.66 13.05 -6.39
N VAL A 68 -5.84 13.21 -5.79
CA VAL A 68 -6.32 12.31 -4.71
C VAL A 68 -6.50 10.88 -5.20
N ALA A 69 -7.07 10.66 -6.39
CA ALA A 69 -7.16 9.32 -6.98
C ALA A 69 -5.79 8.66 -7.14
N LYS A 70 -4.78 9.43 -7.58
CA LYS A 70 -3.38 8.96 -7.65
C LYS A 70 -2.79 8.64 -6.27
N MET A 71 -3.11 9.45 -5.24
CA MET A 71 -2.69 9.17 -3.86
C MET A 71 -3.25 7.82 -3.38
N GLU A 72 -4.55 7.58 -3.55
CA GLU A 72 -5.19 6.34 -3.13
C GLU A 72 -4.76 5.11 -3.93
N ALA A 73 -4.22 5.32 -5.13
CA ALA A 73 -3.62 4.28 -5.97
C ALA A 73 -2.14 4.03 -5.70
N ALA A 74 -1.54 4.73 -4.72
CA ALA A 74 -0.09 4.70 -4.45
C ALA A 74 0.77 5.02 -5.69
N ASP A 75 0.29 5.92 -6.55
CA ASP A 75 0.96 6.28 -7.80
C ASP A 75 2.37 6.84 -7.55
N LYS A 76 3.33 6.48 -8.40
CA LYS A 76 4.75 6.87 -8.27
C LYS A 76 4.97 8.39 -8.24
N SER A 77 4.07 9.18 -8.82
CA SER A 77 4.14 10.65 -8.82
C SER A 77 3.73 11.29 -7.50
N VAL A 78 3.29 10.50 -6.52
CA VAL A 78 2.90 10.95 -5.18
C VAL A 78 4.07 10.66 -4.23
N SER A 79 4.47 11.69 -3.47
CA SER A 79 5.49 11.55 -2.44
C SER A 79 4.91 10.95 -1.16
N ILE A 80 5.76 10.32 -0.35
CA ILE A 80 5.37 9.81 0.98
C ILE A 80 4.92 10.97 1.88
N ASP A 81 5.64 12.10 1.85
CA ASP A 81 5.27 13.31 2.59
C ASP A 81 3.84 13.76 2.24
N LEU A 82 3.47 13.75 0.95
CA LEU A 82 2.12 14.12 0.52
C LEU A 82 1.07 13.12 1.02
N LEU A 83 1.35 11.82 1.03
CA LEU A 83 0.44 10.82 1.60
C LEU A 83 0.22 11.06 3.10
N VAL A 84 1.29 11.37 3.85
CA VAL A 84 1.22 11.66 5.28
C VAL A 84 0.44 12.95 5.55
N ARG A 85 0.69 14.03 4.79
CA ARG A 85 -0.11 15.27 4.90
C ARG A 85 -1.58 15.03 4.61
N SER A 86 -1.89 14.23 3.58
CA SER A 86 -3.26 13.88 3.23
C SER A 86 -3.97 13.12 4.35
N LEU A 87 -3.29 12.22 5.05
CA LEU A 87 -3.82 11.53 6.22
C LEU A 87 -4.18 12.51 7.34
N ILE A 88 -3.27 13.44 7.66
CA ILE A 88 -3.49 14.47 8.69
C ILE A 88 -4.72 15.32 8.33
N VAL A 89 -4.80 15.81 7.08
CA VAL A 89 -5.93 16.64 6.60
C VAL A 89 -7.25 15.86 6.56
N SER A 90 -7.21 14.56 6.25
CA SER A 90 -8.40 13.69 6.32
C SER A 90 -8.92 13.48 7.75
N GLY A 91 -8.16 13.92 8.76
CA GLY A 91 -8.49 13.74 10.18
C GLY A 91 -8.13 12.36 10.72
N ALA A 92 -7.18 11.65 10.09
CA ALA A 92 -6.68 10.39 10.60
C ALA A 92 -5.98 10.61 11.95
N SER A 93 -6.24 9.74 12.93
CA SER A 93 -5.54 9.78 14.22
C SER A 93 -4.06 9.40 14.06
N GLY A 94 -3.21 9.83 15.01
CA GLY A 94 -1.80 9.41 15.03
C GLY A 94 -1.64 7.88 15.09
N THR A 95 -2.54 7.17 15.76
CA THR A 95 -2.57 5.70 15.77
C THR A 95 -2.80 5.13 14.38
N LYS A 96 -3.77 5.67 13.63
CA LYS A 96 -4.09 5.24 12.27
C LYS A 96 -2.96 5.54 11.28
N ILE A 97 -2.27 6.67 11.44
CA ILE A 97 -1.05 6.95 10.67
C ILE A 97 0.04 5.93 11.00
N GLY A 98 0.23 5.60 12.28
CA GLY A 98 1.18 4.60 12.75
C GLY A 98 0.91 3.20 12.20
N GLU A 99 -0.36 2.82 11.99
CA GLU A 99 -0.75 1.53 11.40
C GLU A 99 -0.13 1.30 10.03
N ALA A 100 0.00 2.35 9.21
CA ALA A 100 0.59 2.26 7.88
C ALA A 100 2.08 1.84 7.91
N PHE A 101 2.77 2.14 9.01
CA PHE A 101 4.18 1.75 9.21
C PHE A 101 4.30 0.44 10.00
N ALA A 102 3.43 0.22 10.99
CA ALA A 102 3.46 -0.95 11.86
C ALA A 102 3.11 -2.28 11.16
N THR A 103 2.38 -2.22 10.04
CA THR A 103 2.06 -3.40 9.22
C THR A 103 3.26 -3.88 8.39
N VAL A 104 4.15 -2.96 7.99
CA VAL A 104 5.32 -3.29 7.16
C VAL A 104 6.49 -3.81 8.00
N GLY A 105 6.68 -3.27 9.22
CA GLY A 105 7.73 -3.72 10.14
C GLY A 105 7.49 -5.09 10.77
N ARG A 106 6.27 -5.63 10.68
CA ARG A 106 6.01 -7.03 11.07
C ARG A 106 6.57 -7.93 9.98
N LYS A 107 7.67 -8.65 10.26
CA LYS A 107 8.05 -9.85 9.50
C LYS A 107 6.79 -10.68 9.30
N ARG A 108 6.22 -10.64 8.09
CA ARG A 108 5.06 -11.47 7.75
C ARG A 108 5.52 -12.90 8.00
N PRO A 109 4.91 -13.67 8.92
CA PRO A 109 5.31 -15.05 9.09
C PRO A 109 5.19 -15.70 7.72
N ALA A 110 6.28 -16.32 7.27
CA ALA A 110 6.30 -17.07 6.02
C ALA A 110 5.03 -17.91 6.00
N ARG A 111 4.14 -17.64 5.04
CA ARG A 111 2.86 -18.34 4.92
C ARG A 111 3.23 -19.82 4.83
N LYS A 112 3.06 -20.59 5.92
CA LYS A 112 3.37 -22.01 5.96
C LYS A 112 2.62 -22.65 4.79
N SER A 113 3.37 -23.18 3.84
CA SER A 113 2.85 -24.02 2.79
C SER A 113 2.37 -25.31 3.45
N ALA A 114 1.07 -25.38 3.72
CA ALA A 114 0.35 -26.64 3.83
C ALA A 114 0.16 -27.23 2.43
#